data_AF-A0ABD7GDH9-F1
#
_entry.id   AF-A0ABD7GDH9-F1
#
_cell.length_a   1.000
_cell.length_b   1.000
_cell.length_c   1.000
_cell.angle_alpha   90.00
_cell.angle_beta   90.00
_cell.angle_gamma   90.00
#
_symmetry.space_group_name_H-M   'P 1'
#
loop_
_entity.id
_entity.type
_entity.pdbx_description
1 polymer ?
#
loop_
_entity_poly.entity_id
_entity_poly.type
_entity_poly.pdbx_seq_one_letter_code
_entity_poly.pdbx_strand_id
1 'polypeptide(L)'
;MELLIERALWQPHWAPVLQAWQRQGGRWLLLQSKADEGLPSDTGGLWSCCPPDGVRSASSLLAAWLDGDLSAQPARDPSRQILISGSASLLTLAREEGLLTLGPQGADLTLTAQDDLGAVLNRLLARRLTVPVLAEPASPSGSALQLRPLLAQDETDVVRYCSDAALARYTLNIPHPYPPEAARDWLAGCWRKAALGLGWSWALTLPAGEGQAPLVGVISLHWNGELAWWVGVPWQNRGLATRAARLVKAFAFDRLQLPVLTARHMPGNLASGRVMAKLGMRYCGRRELSGQPPCEVSYWQLERSQTLAAPLKRQLTPLLADERVVAAILQAGAEEDEPRRLALFLAQSEPENELAVDTLPEQEDDGPLVVAYHDQEALAQAEPDQLYLYRGLLLKDHEEQGLAYLQQLASLQRQGPAPLTLAERRQRLGWLGTLARRASGENTQGEGVSRRYHQLWLLVELPALIDELAGRWHRGPDQTLSWLEQGDAELFAAYRVAITTLQPSDLQALLRLLAVRFPESTLPFPDKGAQGGGQFVE
;
A
#
# COMPACT_ATOMS: atom_id res chain seq x y z
N MET A 1 27.98 -10.55 13.80
CA MET A 1 27.23 -9.49 14.51
C MET A 1 28.06 -9.05 15.68
N GLU A 2 28.01 -7.78 16.08
CA GLU A 2 28.79 -7.24 17.19
C GLU A 2 27.85 -6.60 18.21
N LEU A 3 28.01 -6.97 19.48
CA LEU A 3 27.31 -6.35 20.61
C LEU A 3 28.26 -5.37 21.29
N LEU A 4 27.87 -4.12 21.42
CA LEU A 4 28.60 -3.11 22.17
C LEU A 4 27.88 -2.95 23.51
N ILE A 5 28.48 -3.39 24.62
CA ILE A 5 27.80 -3.42 25.93
C ILE A 5 28.48 -2.47 26.89
N GLU A 6 27.75 -1.45 27.34
CA GLU A 6 28.21 -0.55 28.39
C GLU A 6 28.42 -1.30 29.70
N ARG A 7 29.60 -1.13 30.29
CA ARG A 7 30.05 -1.84 31.49
C ARG A 7 29.03 -1.78 32.63
N ALA A 8 28.40 -0.62 32.82
CA ALA A 8 27.40 -0.39 33.88
C ALA A 8 26.10 -1.19 33.69
N LEU A 9 25.77 -1.61 32.47
CA LEU A 9 24.54 -2.35 32.18
C LEU A 9 24.72 -3.87 32.18
N TRP A 10 25.95 -4.34 32.01
CA TRP A 10 26.23 -5.77 31.95
C TRP A 10 25.79 -6.49 33.23
N GLN A 11 25.18 -7.68 33.09
CA GLN A 11 24.71 -8.49 34.20
C GLN A 11 25.32 -9.91 34.17
N PRO A 12 25.66 -10.51 35.33
CA PRO A 12 26.23 -11.86 35.38
C PRO A 12 25.40 -12.95 34.70
N HIS A 13 24.06 -12.88 34.80
CA HIS A 13 23.17 -13.87 34.18
C HIS A 13 23.12 -13.80 32.65
N TRP A 14 23.69 -12.77 32.02
CA TRP A 14 23.82 -12.69 30.57
C TRP A 14 25.00 -13.51 30.01
N ALA A 15 25.94 -13.94 30.86
CA ALA A 15 27.14 -14.65 30.43
C ALA A 15 26.85 -15.90 29.57
N PRO A 16 25.88 -16.79 29.90
CA PRO A 16 25.58 -17.96 29.05
C PRO A 16 25.12 -17.57 27.64
N VAL A 17 24.36 -16.48 27.51
CA VAL A 17 23.87 -15.95 26.22
C VAL A 17 25.03 -15.40 25.39
N LEU A 18 25.92 -14.61 26.01
CA LEU A 18 27.08 -14.03 25.32
C LEU A 18 28.08 -15.10 24.87
N GLN A 19 28.29 -16.16 25.66
CA GLN A 19 29.09 -17.31 25.23
C GLN A 19 28.46 -18.01 24.01
N ALA A 20 27.14 -18.22 24.03
CA ALA A 20 26.44 -18.82 22.89
C ALA A 20 26.54 -17.92 21.64
N TRP A 21 26.43 -16.61 21.81
CA TRP A 21 26.62 -15.61 20.77
C TRP A 21 28.02 -15.68 20.13
N GLN A 22 29.08 -15.75 20.96
CA GLN A 22 30.45 -15.92 20.48
C GLN A 22 30.64 -17.24 19.72
N ARG A 23 30.09 -18.35 20.23
CA ARG A 23 30.11 -19.67 19.56
C ARG A 23 29.44 -19.66 18.18
N GLN A 24 28.47 -18.77 17.96
CA GLN A 24 27.80 -18.59 16.67
C GLN A 24 28.53 -17.61 15.73
N GLY A 25 29.77 -17.20 16.06
CA GLY A 25 30.55 -16.23 15.27
C GLY A 25 30.15 -14.77 15.51
N GLY A 26 29.32 -14.52 16.53
CA GLY A 26 29.10 -13.18 17.07
C GLY A 26 30.31 -12.68 17.83
N ARG A 27 30.41 -11.37 18.01
CA ARG A 27 31.37 -10.73 18.92
C ARG A 27 30.63 -9.87 19.91
N TRP A 28 31.18 -9.68 21.09
CA TRP A 28 30.75 -8.63 21.98
C TRP A 28 31.96 -7.87 22.54
N LEU A 29 31.84 -6.55 22.58
CA LEU A 29 32.86 -5.63 23.04
C LEU A 29 32.35 -4.93 24.29
N LEU A 30 33.25 -4.76 25.25
CA LEU A 30 32.98 -3.99 26.45
C LEU A 30 33.18 -2.49 26.16
N LEU A 31 32.15 -1.69 26.44
CA LEU A 31 32.24 -0.23 26.42
C LEU A 31 32.50 0.30 27.83
N GLN A 32 33.65 0.94 28.00
CA GLN A 32 34.05 1.60 29.24
C GLN A 32 33.69 3.08 29.18
N SER A 33 33.03 3.59 30.21
CA SER A 33 32.77 5.00 30.38
C SER A 33 34.04 5.72 30.87
N LYS A 34 34.03 7.06 30.85
CA LYS A 34 35.10 7.87 31.46
C LYS A 34 35.27 7.59 32.96
N ALA A 35 34.20 7.19 33.66
CA ALA A 35 34.25 6.79 35.05
C ALA A 35 34.94 5.43 35.27
N ASP A 36 35.11 4.64 34.20
CA ASP A 36 35.79 3.35 34.21
C ASP A 36 37.27 3.44 33.81
N GLU A 37 37.75 4.63 33.40
CA GLU A 37 39.14 4.86 33.01
C GLU A 37 40.08 4.63 34.20
N GLY A 38 40.92 3.60 34.10
CA GLY A 38 41.85 3.19 35.17
C GLY A 38 41.43 1.94 35.96
N LEU A 39 40.19 1.45 35.79
CA LEU A 39 39.79 0.14 36.32
C LEU A 39 40.32 -0.98 35.39
N PRO A 40 41.00 -2.02 35.91
CA PRO A 40 41.43 -3.14 35.09
C PRO A 40 40.24 -3.75 34.33
N SER A 41 40.47 -4.15 33.08
CA SER A 41 39.49 -4.86 32.25
C SER A 41 39.11 -6.24 32.77
N ASP A 42 39.62 -6.65 33.93
CA ASP A 42 39.25 -7.87 34.64
C ASP A 42 39.23 -7.61 36.16
N THR A 43 38.41 -6.64 36.56
CA THR A 43 38.23 -6.31 37.97
C THR A 43 37.41 -7.42 38.64
N GLY A 44 38.09 -8.42 39.17
CA GLY A 44 37.50 -9.45 40.04
C GLY A 44 36.88 -10.66 39.34
N GLY A 45 37.27 -10.99 38.11
CA GLY A 45 36.78 -12.19 37.42
C GLY A 45 35.32 -12.10 36.96
N LEU A 46 34.74 -10.89 36.91
CA LEU A 46 33.36 -10.64 36.47
C LEU A 46 33.05 -11.26 35.09
N TRP A 47 34.04 -11.27 34.20
CA TRP A 47 33.94 -11.82 32.84
C TRP A 47 34.75 -13.10 32.65
N SER A 48 35.28 -13.69 33.73
CA SER A 48 36.10 -14.92 33.65
C SER A 48 35.39 -16.07 32.94
N CYS A 49 34.07 -16.15 33.08
CA CYS A 49 33.23 -17.13 32.39
C CYS A 49 32.95 -16.76 30.93
N CYS A 50 32.98 -15.49 30.54
CA CYS A 50 32.72 -15.03 29.18
C CYS A 50 33.51 -13.73 28.95
N PRO A 51 34.75 -13.80 28.47
CA PRO A 51 35.56 -12.60 28.27
C PRO A 51 35.09 -11.82 27.03
N PRO A 52 35.14 -10.47 27.05
CA PRO A 52 34.83 -9.65 25.89
C PRO A 52 35.87 -9.84 24.78
N ASP A 53 35.43 -9.77 23.53
CA ASP A 53 36.30 -9.88 22.33
C ASP A 53 37.16 -8.62 22.08
N GLY A 54 37.03 -7.62 22.94
CA GLY A 54 37.76 -6.37 22.92
C GLY A 54 37.12 -5.32 23.83
N VAL A 55 37.88 -4.27 24.13
CA VAL A 55 37.45 -3.14 24.96
C VAL A 55 37.49 -1.85 24.13
N ARG A 56 36.49 -1.00 24.33
CA ARG A 56 36.34 0.30 23.67
C ARG A 56 35.97 1.37 24.68
N SER A 57 36.51 2.58 24.49
CA SER A 57 36.08 3.75 25.26
C SER A 57 34.80 4.31 24.65
N ALA A 58 33.77 4.48 25.50
CA ALA A 58 32.54 5.14 25.14
C ALA A 58 32.76 6.60 24.73
N SER A 59 33.68 7.30 25.39
CA SER A 59 34.05 8.69 25.07
C SER A 59 34.72 8.79 23.70
N SER A 60 35.62 7.86 23.38
CA SER A 60 36.27 7.81 22.06
C SER A 60 35.28 7.42 20.95
N LEU A 61 34.34 6.51 21.24
CA LEU A 61 33.29 6.15 20.29
C LEU A 61 32.37 7.34 20.01
N LEU A 62 31.97 8.08 21.05
CA LEU A 62 31.19 9.30 20.94
C LEU A 62 31.92 10.38 20.12
N ALA A 63 33.21 10.61 20.41
CA ALA A 63 34.03 11.57 19.67
C ALA A 63 34.13 11.18 18.18
N ALA A 64 34.37 9.91 17.87
CA ALA A 64 34.45 9.43 16.49
C ALA A 64 33.14 9.63 15.71
N TRP A 65 31.98 9.46 16.36
CA TRP A 65 30.68 9.74 15.74
C TRP A 65 30.42 11.24 15.54
N LEU A 66 30.85 12.08 16.49
CA LEU A 66 30.70 13.53 16.39
C LEU A 66 31.61 14.17 15.33
N ASP A 67 32.83 13.66 15.18
CA ASP A 67 33.82 14.22 14.26
C ASP A 67 33.63 13.73 12.81
N GLY A 68 32.69 12.79 12.57
CA GLY A 68 32.45 12.20 11.26
C GLY A 68 33.63 11.39 10.70
N ASP A 69 34.68 11.18 11.49
CA ASP A 69 35.90 10.49 11.11
C ASP A 69 35.71 8.96 11.18
N LEU A 70 35.02 8.44 10.16
CA LEU A 70 34.79 7.01 9.95
C LEU A 70 36.10 6.22 9.67
N SER A 71 37.25 6.89 9.50
CA SER A 71 38.54 6.23 9.23
C SER A 71 39.13 5.53 10.47
N ALA A 72 38.68 5.90 11.68
CA ALA A 72 39.06 5.24 12.92
C ALA A 72 38.24 3.98 13.24
N GLN A 73 37.15 3.73 12.49
CA GLN A 73 36.36 2.51 12.61
C GLN A 73 36.88 1.47 11.62
N PRO A 74 37.34 0.28 12.06
CA PRO A 74 37.69 -0.76 11.11
C PRO A 74 36.42 -1.18 10.37
N ALA A 75 36.30 -0.77 9.10
CA ALA A 75 35.48 -1.29 8.01
C ALA A 75 34.45 -2.37 8.41
N ARG A 76 33.42 -2.01 9.18
CA ARG A 76 32.35 -2.95 9.56
C ARG A 76 31.00 -2.26 9.44
N ASP A 77 30.11 -2.98 8.77
CA ASP A 77 28.73 -2.62 8.48
C ASP A 77 27.96 -2.31 9.79
N PRO A 78 27.55 -1.05 10.04
CA PRO A 78 26.80 -0.64 11.24
C PRO A 78 25.51 -1.41 11.42
N SER A 79 24.92 -1.93 10.33
CA SER A 79 23.71 -2.77 10.38
C SER A 79 23.92 -4.09 11.12
N ARG A 80 25.17 -4.48 11.37
CA ARG A 80 25.57 -5.68 12.10
C ARG A 80 25.99 -5.41 13.54
N GLN A 81 25.72 -4.22 14.05
CA GLN A 81 26.06 -3.81 15.40
C GLN A 81 24.79 -3.51 16.23
N ILE A 82 24.82 -3.90 17.49
CA ILE A 82 23.80 -3.61 18.49
C ILE A 82 24.48 -2.92 19.66
N LEU A 83 24.09 -1.69 19.96
CA LEU A 83 24.53 -0.94 21.13
C LEU A 83 23.58 -1.19 22.30
N ILE A 84 24.14 -1.60 23.44
CA ILE A 84 23.47 -1.66 24.73
C ILE A 84 24.05 -0.54 25.61
N SER A 85 23.30 0.56 25.79
CA SER A 85 23.78 1.72 26.56
C SER A 85 22.67 2.37 27.39
N GLY A 86 23.05 2.98 28.52
CA GLY A 86 22.18 3.83 29.33
C GLY A 86 22.29 5.31 28.98
N SER A 87 23.27 5.69 28.14
CA SER A 87 23.54 7.07 27.76
C SER A 87 22.66 7.50 26.59
N ALA A 88 21.79 8.48 26.82
CA ALA A 88 20.94 9.06 25.79
C ALA A 88 21.75 9.59 24.59
N SER A 89 22.92 10.18 24.82
CA SER A 89 23.79 10.70 23.76
C SER A 89 24.37 9.59 22.88
N LEU A 90 24.85 8.50 23.49
CA LEU A 90 25.35 7.35 22.73
C LEU A 90 24.23 6.66 21.96
N LEU A 91 23.06 6.48 22.57
CA LEU A 91 21.90 5.88 21.90
C LEU A 91 21.43 6.74 20.72
N THR A 92 21.45 8.07 20.86
CA THR A 92 21.06 8.99 19.79
C THR A 92 22.03 8.93 18.63
N LEU A 93 23.34 9.05 18.88
CA LEU A 93 24.34 9.00 17.82
C LEU A 93 24.43 7.60 17.18
N ALA A 94 24.38 6.53 17.97
CA ALA A 94 24.33 5.17 17.43
C ALA A 94 23.14 4.97 16.48
N ARG A 95 22.01 5.63 16.79
CA ARG A 95 20.84 5.63 15.93
C ARG A 95 21.09 6.42 14.63
N GLU A 96 21.78 7.54 14.67
CA GLU A 96 22.17 8.28 13.46
C GLU A 96 23.11 7.45 12.58
N GLU A 97 24.03 6.71 13.21
CA GLU A 97 24.97 5.81 12.53
C GLU A 97 24.36 4.48 12.05
N GLY A 98 23.06 4.25 12.29
CA GLY A 98 22.35 3.07 11.79
C GLY A 98 22.47 1.80 12.63
N LEU A 99 23.01 1.88 13.86
CA LEU A 99 23.03 0.77 14.80
C LEU A 99 21.63 0.51 15.36
N LEU A 100 21.42 -0.72 15.82
CA LEU A 100 20.30 -1.07 16.70
C LEU A 100 20.67 -0.72 18.15
N THR A 101 19.70 -0.25 18.91
CA THR A 101 19.88 0.30 20.25
C THR A 101 18.99 -0.39 21.27
N LEU A 102 19.61 -0.92 22.31
CA LEU A 102 19.00 -1.52 23.48
C LEU A 102 19.42 -0.77 24.74
N GLY A 103 18.58 -0.83 25.76
CA GLY A 103 18.88 -0.28 27.07
C GLY A 103 17.63 0.28 27.74
N PRO A 104 17.75 0.88 28.93
CA PRO A 104 16.60 1.46 29.64
C PRO A 104 15.87 2.53 28.81
N GLN A 105 16.62 3.21 27.93
CA GLN A 105 16.14 4.24 27.01
C GLN A 105 16.40 3.87 25.53
N GLY A 106 16.65 2.59 25.23
CA GLY A 106 16.94 2.13 23.87
C GLY A 106 15.76 2.40 22.92
N ALA A 107 16.04 2.89 21.72
CA ALA A 107 15.00 3.29 20.78
C ALA A 107 14.35 2.09 20.07
N ASP A 108 15.06 0.97 19.94
CA ASP A 108 14.57 -0.21 19.21
C ASP A 108 13.86 -1.21 20.14
N LEU A 109 14.46 -1.55 21.28
CA LEU A 109 13.80 -2.27 22.37
C LEU A 109 14.36 -1.82 23.72
N THR A 110 13.48 -1.77 24.71
CA THR A 110 13.88 -1.58 26.11
C THR A 110 14.61 -2.82 26.61
N LEU A 111 15.71 -2.62 27.34
CA LEU A 111 16.44 -3.67 28.04
C LEU A 111 16.81 -3.17 29.45
N THR A 112 16.34 -3.87 30.47
CA THR A 112 16.64 -3.61 31.88
C THR A 112 17.56 -4.70 32.44
N ALA A 113 18.12 -4.46 33.63
CA ALA A 113 18.99 -5.43 34.30
C ALA A 113 18.30 -6.77 34.60
N GLN A 114 16.98 -6.80 34.76
CA GLN A 114 16.24 -8.02 35.09
C GLN A 114 15.83 -8.82 33.85
N ASP A 115 15.95 -8.25 32.66
CA ASP A 115 15.51 -8.89 31.43
C ASP A 115 16.44 -10.03 31.01
N ASP A 116 15.84 -11.06 30.41
CA ASP A 116 16.55 -12.11 29.69
C ASP A 116 17.10 -11.54 28.37
N LEU A 117 18.41 -11.31 28.34
CA LEU A 117 19.11 -10.81 27.15
C LEU A 117 18.90 -11.73 25.94
N GLY A 118 18.87 -13.04 26.13
CA GLY A 118 18.64 -14.01 25.05
C GLY A 118 17.26 -13.84 24.46
N ALA A 119 16.23 -13.70 25.29
CA ALA A 119 14.86 -13.46 24.83
C ALA A 119 14.70 -12.09 24.15
N VAL A 120 15.36 -11.04 24.64
CA VAL A 120 15.34 -9.69 24.01
C VAL A 120 16.07 -9.71 22.68
N LEU A 121 17.28 -10.30 22.62
CA LEU A 121 18.03 -10.47 21.37
C LEU A 121 17.25 -11.34 20.39
N ASN A 122 16.64 -12.43 20.84
CA ASN A 122 15.79 -13.26 19.97
C ASN A 122 14.59 -12.48 19.45
N ARG A 123 13.93 -11.64 20.26
CA ARG A 123 12.83 -10.77 19.78
C ARG A 123 13.33 -9.71 18.80
N LEU A 124 14.48 -9.09 19.08
CA LEU A 124 15.12 -8.11 18.20
C LEU A 124 15.52 -8.75 16.85
N LEU A 125 16.09 -9.95 16.90
CA LEU A 125 16.65 -10.66 15.75
C LEU A 125 15.61 -11.50 15.00
N ALA A 126 14.55 -11.97 15.65
CA ALA A 126 13.41 -12.60 14.98
C ALA A 126 12.62 -11.59 14.13
N ARG A 127 12.65 -10.30 14.52
CA ARG A 127 12.16 -9.19 13.69
C ARG A 127 13.08 -8.86 12.52
N ARG A 128 14.30 -9.42 12.50
CA ARG A 128 15.31 -9.11 11.50
C ARG A 128 15.04 -9.89 10.23
N LEU A 129 14.30 -9.25 9.35
CA LEU A 129 14.19 -9.69 7.98
C LEU A 129 15.45 -9.19 7.27
N THR A 130 16.30 -10.14 6.85
CA THR A 130 17.39 -9.78 5.94
C THR A 130 16.77 -9.28 4.64
N VAL A 131 17.32 -8.21 4.08
CA VAL A 131 16.97 -7.79 2.73
C VAL A 131 17.58 -8.81 1.77
N PRO A 132 16.79 -9.67 1.11
CA PRO A 132 17.35 -10.70 0.23
C PRO A 132 17.90 -10.04 -1.03
N VAL A 133 18.87 -10.68 -1.68
CA VAL A 133 19.17 -10.35 -3.07
C VAL A 133 18.07 -10.94 -3.96
N LEU A 134 17.48 -10.13 -4.82
CA LEU A 134 16.52 -10.55 -5.84
C LEU A 134 17.16 -10.29 -7.20
N ALA A 135 17.08 -11.24 -8.13
CA ALA A 135 17.65 -11.07 -9.45
C ALA A 135 16.69 -11.63 -10.50
N GLU A 136 16.68 -10.99 -11.66
CA GLU A 136 16.08 -11.60 -12.83
C GLU A 136 16.88 -12.82 -13.29
N PRO A 137 16.23 -13.82 -13.91
CA PRO A 137 16.95 -14.90 -14.57
C PRO A 137 17.87 -14.32 -15.65
N ALA A 138 19.03 -14.97 -15.83
CA ALA A 138 19.98 -14.56 -16.86
C ALA A 138 19.30 -14.59 -18.24
N SER A 139 19.35 -13.46 -18.95
CA SER A 139 18.81 -13.34 -20.31
C SER A 139 19.96 -13.22 -21.32
N PRO A 140 19.89 -13.92 -22.47
CA PRO A 140 20.95 -13.87 -23.48
C PRO A 140 21.07 -12.52 -24.22
N SER A 141 20.09 -11.62 -24.09
CA SER A 141 19.97 -10.38 -24.89
C SER A 141 20.08 -9.07 -24.10
N GLY A 142 20.42 -9.10 -22.80
CA GLY A 142 20.63 -7.87 -22.01
C GLY A 142 21.19 -8.11 -20.60
N SER A 143 21.61 -7.04 -19.91
CA SER A 143 22.07 -7.13 -18.52
C SER A 143 20.89 -7.42 -17.57
N ALA A 144 21.00 -8.53 -16.83
CA ALA A 144 20.00 -8.95 -15.85
C ALA A 144 19.94 -7.93 -14.70
N LEU A 145 18.74 -7.49 -14.32
CA LEU A 145 18.58 -6.57 -13.21
C LEU A 145 18.79 -7.33 -11.90
N GLN A 146 19.59 -6.76 -11.01
CA GLN A 146 19.79 -7.24 -9.65
C GLN A 146 19.30 -6.19 -8.65
N LEU A 147 18.57 -6.64 -7.65
CA LEU A 147 18.17 -5.90 -6.47
C LEU A 147 19.00 -6.42 -5.30
N ARG A 148 19.90 -5.60 -4.78
CA ARG A 148 20.72 -5.93 -3.61
C ARG A 148 20.37 -5.02 -2.44
N PRO A 149 20.70 -5.39 -1.19
CA PRO A 149 20.69 -4.43 -0.09
C PRO A 149 21.46 -3.16 -0.47
N LEU A 150 20.94 -2.02 0.00
CA LEU A 150 21.66 -0.75 -0.03
C LEU A 150 22.96 -0.89 0.77
N LEU A 151 24.00 -0.15 0.40
CA LEU A 151 25.30 -0.15 1.07
C LEU A 151 25.69 1.29 1.41
N ALA A 152 26.58 1.49 2.38
CA ALA A 152 27.07 2.82 2.76
C ALA A 152 27.67 3.58 1.56
N GLN A 153 28.42 2.88 0.71
CA GLN A 153 29.01 3.46 -0.50
C GLN A 153 28.00 3.95 -1.55
N ASP A 154 26.73 3.54 -1.46
CA ASP A 154 25.67 4.01 -2.38
C ASP A 154 25.34 5.49 -2.12
N GLU A 155 25.77 6.07 -1.00
CA GLU A 155 25.55 7.47 -0.62
C GLU A 155 25.90 8.43 -1.75
N THR A 156 27.05 8.22 -2.41
CA THR A 156 27.51 9.10 -3.50
C THR A 156 26.54 9.11 -4.68
N ASP A 157 26.03 7.94 -5.08
CA ASP A 157 25.05 7.82 -6.16
C ASP A 157 23.68 8.35 -5.74
N VAL A 158 23.25 8.12 -4.50
CA VAL A 158 22.00 8.68 -3.94
C VAL A 158 22.05 10.20 -3.96
N VAL A 159 23.12 10.83 -3.45
CA VAL A 159 23.29 12.30 -3.51
C VAL A 159 23.24 12.79 -4.96
N ARG A 160 23.96 12.12 -5.85
CA ARG A 160 24.01 12.50 -7.28
C ARG A 160 22.63 12.52 -7.92
N TYR A 161 21.83 11.46 -7.77
CA TYR A 161 20.53 11.37 -8.42
C TYR A 161 19.45 12.18 -7.69
N CYS A 162 19.42 12.19 -6.35
CA CYS A 162 18.43 12.93 -5.56
C CYS A 162 18.62 14.45 -5.62
N SER A 163 19.84 14.92 -5.93
CA SER A 163 20.10 16.34 -6.19
C SER A 163 19.52 16.83 -7.53
N ASP A 164 19.15 15.93 -8.45
CA ASP A 164 18.55 16.29 -9.73
C ASP A 164 17.09 16.77 -9.52
N ALA A 165 16.83 18.03 -9.87
CA ALA A 165 15.51 18.65 -9.75
C ALA A 165 14.43 17.90 -10.54
N ALA A 166 14.78 17.27 -11.67
CA ALA A 166 13.84 16.49 -12.48
C ALA A 166 13.39 15.22 -11.75
N LEU A 167 14.27 14.60 -10.95
CA LEU A 167 13.88 13.48 -10.09
C LEU A 167 13.03 13.97 -8.92
N ALA A 168 13.50 15.00 -8.21
CA ALA A 168 12.88 15.49 -6.98
C ALA A 168 11.46 16.06 -7.20
N ARG A 169 11.21 16.68 -8.36
CA ARG A 169 9.92 17.29 -8.75
C ARG A 169 8.70 16.40 -8.55
N TYR A 170 8.85 15.08 -8.72
CA TYR A 170 7.74 14.13 -8.74
C TYR A 170 7.81 13.07 -7.63
N THR A 171 8.65 13.28 -6.63
CA THR A 171 8.86 12.37 -5.50
C THR A 171 8.42 13.02 -4.19
N LEU A 172 7.60 12.31 -3.42
CA LEU A 172 6.95 12.86 -2.22
C LEU A 172 7.95 13.22 -1.11
N ASN A 173 9.04 12.46 -1.00
CA ASN A 173 9.94 12.49 0.17
C ASN A 173 11.40 12.83 -0.19
N ILE A 174 11.67 13.30 -1.41
CA ILE A 174 13.02 13.74 -1.80
C ILE A 174 13.03 15.27 -1.79
N PRO A 175 13.69 15.91 -0.81
CA PRO A 175 13.77 17.36 -0.73
C PRO A 175 14.59 17.95 -1.90
N HIS A 176 14.24 19.17 -2.32
CA HIS A 176 15.05 19.93 -3.27
C HIS A 176 15.18 21.40 -2.83
N PRO A 177 16.40 21.97 -2.78
CA PRO A 177 17.70 21.30 -2.96
C PRO A 177 17.93 20.14 -1.97
N TYR A 178 18.67 19.11 -2.39
CA TYR A 178 18.90 17.94 -1.56
C TYR A 178 19.90 18.28 -0.43
N PRO A 179 19.54 18.13 0.85
CA PRO A 179 20.40 18.58 1.94
C PRO A 179 21.72 17.79 2.00
N PRO A 180 22.81 18.43 2.48
CA PRO A 180 23.99 17.71 2.93
C PRO A 180 23.58 16.66 3.99
N GLU A 181 24.21 15.49 3.99
CA GLU A 181 23.97 14.38 4.93
C GLU A 181 22.62 13.63 4.79
N ALA A 182 21.63 14.18 4.06
CA ALA A 182 20.32 13.53 3.92
C ALA A 182 20.37 12.11 3.34
N ALA A 183 21.35 11.82 2.47
CA ALA A 183 21.54 10.48 1.92
C ALA A 183 22.02 9.49 2.99
N ARG A 184 22.96 9.88 3.84
CA ARG A 184 23.50 9.07 4.93
C ARG A 184 22.41 8.71 5.92
N ASP A 185 21.64 9.71 6.38
CA ASP A 185 20.52 9.52 7.30
C ASP A 185 19.43 8.62 6.71
N TRP A 186 19.11 8.84 5.43
CA TRP A 186 18.10 8.04 4.74
C TRP A 186 18.54 6.58 4.57
N LEU A 187 19.82 6.34 4.24
CA LEU A 187 20.41 5.00 4.17
C LEU A 187 20.34 4.31 5.54
N ALA A 188 20.82 4.97 6.61
CA ALA A 188 20.75 4.45 7.97
C ALA A 188 19.30 4.13 8.39
N GLY A 189 18.35 5.00 8.04
CA GLY A 189 16.92 4.78 8.26
C GLY A 189 16.36 3.56 7.51
N CYS A 190 16.80 3.29 6.28
CA CYS A 190 16.41 2.10 5.53
C CYS A 190 16.90 0.82 6.23
N TRP A 191 18.14 0.81 6.71
CA TRP A 191 18.70 -0.32 7.45
C TRP A 191 17.97 -0.60 8.76
N ARG A 192 17.66 0.46 9.53
CA ARG A 192 16.85 0.33 10.76
C ARG A 192 15.48 -0.27 10.46
N LYS A 193 14.80 0.22 9.42
CA LYS A 193 13.49 -0.31 9.02
C LYS A 193 13.58 -1.80 8.66
N ALA A 194 14.62 -2.22 7.94
CA ALA A 194 14.82 -3.63 7.61
C ALA A 194 15.07 -4.49 8.85
N ALA A 195 15.93 -4.01 9.76
CA ALA A 195 16.24 -4.73 10.99
C ALA A 195 15.03 -4.91 11.92
N LEU A 196 14.08 -3.98 11.89
CA LEU A 196 12.83 -4.04 12.65
C LEU A 196 11.68 -4.71 11.90
N GLY A 197 11.88 -5.15 10.65
CA GLY A 197 10.82 -5.68 9.80
C GLY A 197 9.77 -4.65 9.38
N LEU A 198 10.12 -3.36 9.46
CA LEU A 198 9.27 -2.22 9.09
C LEU A 198 9.38 -1.85 7.59
N GLY A 199 10.36 -2.39 6.89
CA GLY A 199 10.45 -2.24 5.44
C GLY A 199 11.77 -2.72 4.87
N TRP A 200 11.80 -2.96 3.58
CA TRP A 200 12.94 -3.46 2.83
C TRP A 200 13.26 -2.48 1.71
N SER A 201 14.52 -2.09 1.58
CA SER A 201 14.98 -1.21 0.51
C SER A 201 16.11 -1.87 -0.25
N TRP A 202 16.01 -1.86 -1.58
CA TRP A 202 16.99 -2.42 -2.48
C TRP A 202 17.59 -1.36 -3.40
N ALA A 203 18.89 -1.45 -3.59
CA ALA A 203 19.60 -0.84 -4.70
C ALA A 203 19.31 -1.61 -5.99
N LEU A 204 18.91 -0.90 -7.04
CA LEU A 204 18.86 -1.43 -8.41
C LEU A 204 20.27 -1.34 -8.99
N THR A 205 20.78 -2.46 -9.48
CA THR A 205 22.08 -2.52 -10.15
C THR A 205 22.01 -3.34 -11.43
N LEU A 206 22.84 -2.96 -12.41
CA LEU A 206 23.02 -3.67 -13.67
C LEU A 206 24.45 -4.21 -13.74
N PRO A 207 24.72 -5.46 -13.32
CA PRO A 207 26.05 -6.04 -13.38
C PRO A 207 26.57 -6.13 -14.82
N ALA A 208 27.81 -5.65 -15.04
CA ALA A 208 28.54 -5.76 -16.28
C ALA A 208 30.02 -6.04 -15.97
N GLY A 209 30.44 -7.30 -16.09
CA GLY A 209 31.82 -7.73 -15.85
C GLY A 209 32.20 -7.94 -14.38
N GLU A 210 33.51 -8.00 -14.10
CA GLU A 210 34.07 -8.19 -12.77
C GLU A 210 34.23 -6.84 -12.08
N GLY A 211 33.21 -6.45 -11.31
CA GLY A 211 33.20 -5.21 -10.55
C GLY A 211 31.88 -5.01 -9.83
N GLN A 212 31.87 -4.15 -8.81
CA GLN A 212 30.62 -3.80 -8.14
C GLN A 212 29.79 -2.89 -9.03
N ALA A 213 28.58 -3.34 -9.36
CA ALA A 213 27.68 -2.59 -10.21
C ALA A 213 27.18 -1.31 -9.50
N PRO A 214 27.24 -0.14 -10.17
CA PRO A 214 26.81 1.12 -9.58
C PRO A 214 25.29 1.12 -9.32
N LEU A 215 24.87 1.94 -8.36
CA LEU A 215 23.46 2.17 -8.09
C LEU A 215 22.85 2.93 -9.28
N VAL A 216 21.70 2.47 -9.77
CA VAL A 216 20.94 3.19 -10.83
C VAL A 216 19.56 3.64 -10.37
N GLY A 217 19.12 3.18 -9.20
CA GLY A 217 17.82 3.49 -8.61
C GLY A 217 17.60 2.74 -7.31
N VAL A 218 16.46 2.99 -6.67
CA VAL A 218 16.05 2.32 -5.43
C VAL A 218 14.59 1.88 -5.55
N ILE A 219 14.29 0.72 -4.99
CA ILE A 219 12.92 0.30 -4.70
C ILE A 219 12.80 -0.10 -3.23
N SER A 220 11.70 0.29 -2.60
CA SER A 220 11.39 0.01 -1.21
C SER A 220 10.01 -0.62 -1.08
N LEU A 221 9.87 -1.52 -0.12
CA LEU A 221 8.62 -2.14 0.33
C LEU A 221 8.47 -1.84 1.83
N HIS A 222 7.38 -1.21 2.24
CA HIS A 222 7.04 -1.02 3.63
C HIS A 222 6.34 -2.25 4.22
N TRP A 223 6.36 -2.40 5.55
CA TRP A 223 5.70 -3.50 6.27
C TRP A 223 4.20 -3.62 5.98
N ASN A 224 3.55 -2.49 5.68
CA ASN A 224 2.13 -2.43 5.32
C ASN A 224 1.87 -2.72 3.83
N GLY A 225 2.88 -3.15 3.08
CA GLY A 225 2.79 -3.46 1.65
C GLY A 225 2.91 -2.25 0.73
N GLU A 226 3.23 -1.05 1.21
CA GLU A 226 3.42 0.12 0.34
C GLU A 226 4.76 0.05 -0.41
N LEU A 227 4.70 0.08 -1.75
CA LEU A 227 5.86 0.17 -2.63
C LEU A 227 6.20 1.64 -2.93
N ALA A 228 7.49 1.94 -2.96
CA ALA A 228 8.04 3.20 -3.42
C ALA A 228 9.30 2.96 -4.25
N TRP A 229 9.56 3.79 -5.25
CA TRP A 229 10.77 3.68 -6.07
C TRP A 229 11.19 5.00 -6.68
N TRP A 230 12.44 5.03 -7.10
CA TRP A 230 12.97 6.03 -8.02
C TRP A 230 14.08 5.41 -8.87
N VAL A 231 14.30 5.96 -10.06
CA VAL A 231 15.38 5.57 -10.96
C VAL A 231 16.09 6.84 -11.37
N GLY A 232 17.41 6.86 -11.28
CA GLY A 232 18.21 8.04 -11.63
C GLY A 232 17.92 8.49 -13.06
N VAL A 233 17.84 9.81 -13.28
CA VAL A 233 17.38 10.41 -14.55
C VAL A 233 18.03 9.79 -15.80
N PRO A 234 19.35 9.52 -15.85
CA PRO A 234 19.99 8.89 -17.03
C PRO A 234 19.51 7.47 -17.37
N TRP A 235 18.86 6.80 -16.41
CA TRP A 235 18.46 5.39 -16.46
C TRP A 235 16.94 5.21 -16.62
N GLN A 236 16.18 6.30 -16.62
CA GLN A 236 14.73 6.27 -16.80
C GLN A 236 14.34 5.81 -18.22
N ASN A 237 13.06 5.47 -18.41
CA ASN A 237 12.49 4.97 -19.68
C ASN A 237 13.09 3.66 -20.22
N ARG A 238 13.87 2.93 -19.41
CA ARG A 238 14.43 1.60 -19.74
C ARG A 238 13.69 0.43 -19.08
N GLY A 239 12.51 0.69 -18.52
CA GLY A 239 11.69 -0.33 -17.83
C GLY A 239 12.23 -0.85 -16.50
N LEU A 240 13.31 -0.25 -15.95
CA LEU A 240 13.99 -0.73 -14.74
C LEU A 240 13.08 -0.75 -13.50
N ALA A 241 12.27 0.30 -13.28
CA ALA A 241 11.33 0.34 -12.16
C ALA A 241 10.29 -0.79 -12.24
N THR A 242 9.75 -1.07 -13.42
CA THR A 242 8.80 -2.18 -13.63
C THR A 242 9.46 -3.54 -13.37
N ARG A 243 10.67 -3.75 -13.89
CA ARG A 243 11.46 -4.98 -13.66
C ARG A 243 11.73 -5.18 -12.17
N ALA A 244 12.19 -4.14 -11.48
CA ALA A 244 12.42 -4.16 -10.03
C ALA A 244 11.15 -4.46 -9.23
N ALA A 245 10.06 -3.75 -9.52
CA ALA A 245 8.80 -3.92 -8.83
C ALA A 245 8.21 -5.32 -8.99
N ARG A 246 8.44 -6.00 -10.13
CA ARG A 246 8.01 -7.40 -10.32
C ARG A 246 8.74 -8.37 -9.39
N LEU A 247 10.05 -8.18 -9.20
CA LEU A 247 10.83 -8.96 -8.25
C LEU A 247 10.35 -8.73 -6.81
N VAL A 248 10.13 -7.47 -6.43
CA VAL A 248 9.63 -7.13 -5.08
C VAL A 248 8.19 -7.62 -4.87
N LYS A 249 7.34 -7.59 -5.89
CA LYS A 249 5.99 -8.18 -5.83
C LYS A 249 6.03 -9.67 -5.51
N ALA A 250 6.85 -10.44 -6.23
CA ALA A 250 7.02 -11.87 -5.98
C ALA A 250 7.54 -12.11 -4.55
N PHE A 251 8.53 -11.33 -4.11
CA PHE A 251 9.00 -11.38 -2.72
C PHE A 251 7.88 -11.12 -1.70
N ALA A 252 7.08 -10.07 -1.91
CA ALA A 252 6.01 -9.66 -1.01
C ALA A 252 4.88 -10.70 -0.89
N PHE A 253 4.46 -11.31 -2.00
CA PHE A 253 3.38 -12.29 -1.99
C PHE A 253 3.85 -13.71 -1.70
N ASP A 254 4.98 -14.13 -2.23
CA ASP A 254 5.42 -15.52 -2.13
C ASP A 254 6.18 -15.76 -0.83
N ARG A 255 7.03 -14.81 -0.40
CA ARG A 255 7.84 -14.96 0.83
C ARG A 255 7.22 -14.29 2.04
N LEU A 256 6.78 -13.04 1.92
CA LEU A 256 6.17 -12.32 3.04
C LEU A 256 4.68 -12.60 3.21
N GLN A 257 4.06 -13.24 2.22
CA GLN A 257 2.64 -13.59 2.22
C GLN A 257 1.70 -12.40 2.49
N LEU A 258 2.12 -11.18 2.13
CA LEU A 258 1.31 -9.99 2.34
C LEU A 258 -0.03 -10.12 1.60
N PRO A 259 -1.16 -9.72 2.23
CA PRO A 259 -2.46 -9.81 1.58
C PRO A 259 -2.64 -8.77 0.47
N VAL A 260 -1.89 -7.67 0.53
CA VAL A 260 -2.06 -6.53 -0.36
C VAL A 260 -0.73 -5.78 -0.56
N LEU A 261 -0.52 -5.29 -1.77
CA LEU A 261 0.48 -4.27 -2.10
C LEU A 261 -0.23 -2.96 -2.44
N THR A 262 0.35 -1.85 -2.01
CA THR A 262 -0.19 -0.51 -2.30
C THR A 262 0.92 0.37 -2.85
N ALA A 263 0.58 1.39 -3.61
CA ALA A 263 1.54 2.35 -4.12
C ALA A 263 0.83 3.67 -4.45
N ARG A 264 1.57 4.77 -4.47
CA ARG A 264 1.00 6.09 -4.79
C ARG A 264 1.97 6.97 -5.54
N HIS A 265 1.44 7.87 -6.34
CA HIS A 265 2.23 8.85 -7.07
C HIS A 265 1.50 10.20 -7.14
N MET A 266 2.24 11.29 -7.30
CA MET A 266 1.64 12.59 -7.62
C MET A 266 0.92 12.51 -8.98
N PRO A 267 -0.23 13.19 -9.19
CA PRO A 267 -0.99 13.13 -10.44
C PRO A 267 -0.16 13.43 -11.70
N GLY A 268 0.79 14.37 -11.62
CA GLY A 268 1.69 14.70 -12.74
C GLY A 268 2.77 13.64 -13.04
N ASN A 269 2.99 12.68 -12.15
CA ASN A 269 3.97 11.60 -12.34
C ASN A 269 3.35 10.39 -13.04
N LEU A 270 3.02 10.56 -14.32
CA LEU A 270 2.41 9.49 -15.14
C LEU A 270 3.31 8.26 -15.26
N ALA A 271 4.63 8.44 -15.27
CA ALA A 271 5.61 7.35 -15.36
C ALA A 271 5.46 6.34 -14.20
N SER A 272 5.29 6.81 -12.96
CA SER A 272 5.02 5.94 -11.81
C SER A 272 3.66 5.25 -11.90
N GLY A 273 2.62 5.94 -12.39
CA GLY A 273 1.32 5.33 -12.67
C GLY A 273 1.42 4.17 -13.66
N ARG A 274 2.21 4.32 -14.73
CA ARG A 274 2.49 3.25 -15.70
C ARG A 274 3.20 2.04 -15.09
N VAL A 275 4.12 2.27 -14.14
CA VAL A 275 4.78 1.17 -13.42
C VAL A 275 3.76 0.38 -12.60
N MET A 276 2.86 1.07 -11.88
CA MET A 276 1.80 0.44 -11.08
C MET A 276 0.83 -0.36 -11.94
N ALA A 277 0.39 0.22 -13.06
CA ALA A 277 -0.45 -0.46 -14.04
C ALA A 277 0.23 -1.73 -14.59
N LYS A 278 1.50 -1.65 -15.02
CA LYS A 278 2.29 -2.80 -15.51
C LYS A 278 2.57 -3.87 -14.45
N LEU A 279 2.37 -3.54 -13.17
CA LEU A 279 2.46 -4.49 -12.06
C LEU A 279 1.16 -5.27 -11.86
N GLY A 280 0.06 -4.80 -12.45
CA GLY A 280 -1.30 -5.26 -12.22
C GLY A 280 -1.99 -4.55 -11.05
N MET A 281 -1.53 -3.37 -10.61
CA MET A 281 -2.25 -2.65 -9.56
C MET A 281 -3.52 -2.02 -10.12
N ARG A 282 -4.56 -1.96 -9.29
CA ARG A 282 -5.84 -1.29 -9.54
C ARG A 282 -5.77 0.15 -9.07
N TYR A 283 -6.21 1.07 -9.93
CA TYR A 283 -6.35 2.47 -9.55
C TYR A 283 -7.53 2.63 -8.58
N CYS A 284 -7.28 3.31 -7.47
CA CYS A 284 -8.24 3.51 -6.38
C CYS A 284 -8.64 4.98 -6.20
N GLY A 285 -8.36 5.82 -7.20
CA GLY A 285 -8.66 7.25 -7.19
C GLY A 285 -7.57 8.11 -6.54
N ARG A 286 -7.92 9.37 -6.27
CA ARG A 286 -7.02 10.34 -5.66
C ARG A 286 -7.40 10.64 -4.22
N ARG A 287 -6.40 10.93 -3.40
CA ARG A 287 -6.54 11.28 -1.98
C ARG A 287 -5.65 12.46 -1.67
N GLU A 288 -6.14 13.35 -0.82
CA GLU A 288 -5.29 14.37 -0.20
C GLU A 288 -4.43 13.72 0.88
N LEU A 289 -3.15 14.04 0.84
CA LEU A 289 -2.17 13.59 1.81
C LEU A 289 -1.87 14.77 2.72
N SER A 290 -2.31 14.65 3.97
CA SER A 290 -2.03 15.64 5.01
C SER A 290 -0.52 15.69 5.26
N GLY A 291 0.10 16.79 4.85
CA GLY A 291 1.54 17.04 4.97
C GLY A 291 1.82 18.53 4.79
N GLN A 292 3.10 18.92 4.82
CA GLN A 292 3.53 20.28 4.52
C GLN A 292 4.54 20.26 3.34
N PRO A 293 4.14 20.70 2.13
CA PRO A 293 2.80 21.12 1.73
C PRO A 293 1.83 19.92 1.57
N PRO A 294 0.52 20.10 1.78
CA PRO A 294 -0.46 19.08 1.46
C PRO A 294 -0.45 18.85 -0.06
N CYS A 295 -0.56 17.59 -0.48
CA CYS A 295 -0.55 17.23 -1.89
C CYS A 295 -1.60 16.16 -2.21
N GLU A 296 -2.17 16.25 -3.39
CA GLU A 296 -3.04 15.19 -3.94
C GLU A 296 -2.14 14.06 -4.49
N VAL A 297 -2.50 12.80 -4.19
CA VAL A 297 -1.84 11.63 -4.74
C VAL A 297 -2.84 10.66 -5.36
N SER A 298 -2.43 10.02 -6.45
CA SER A 298 -3.11 8.90 -7.08
C SER A 298 -2.72 7.60 -6.36
N TYR A 299 -3.71 6.85 -5.87
CA TYR A 299 -3.51 5.65 -5.05
C TYR A 299 -3.82 4.37 -5.85
N TRP A 300 -3.01 3.34 -5.63
CA TRP A 300 -3.06 2.07 -6.34
C TRP A 300 -2.95 0.91 -5.36
N GLN A 301 -3.64 -0.19 -5.66
CA GLN A 301 -3.71 -1.38 -4.80
C GLN A 301 -3.68 -2.66 -5.64
N LEU A 302 -2.99 -3.69 -5.15
CA LEU A 302 -3.01 -5.04 -5.70
C LEU A 302 -3.19 -6.04 -4.57
N GLU A 303 -4.31 -6.75 -4.54
CA GLU A 303 -4.53 -7.82 -3.58
C GLU A 303 -3.85 -9.11 -4.06
N ARG A 304 -3.41 -9.94 -3.12
CA ARG A 304 -2.74 -11.21 -3.44
C ARG A 304 -3.66 -12.15 -4.22
N SER A 305 -4.93 -12.25 -3.82
CA SER A 305 -5.98 -13.03 -4.49
C SER A 305 -6.27 -12.56 -5.93
N GLN A 306 -6.00 -11.29 -6.22
CA GLN A 306 -6.17 -10.70 -7.56
C GLN A 306 -4.98 -10.99 -8.49
N THR A 307 -3.92 -11.64 -7.98
CA THR A 307 -2.87 -12.14 -8.86
C THR A 307 -3.43 -13.29 -9.67
N LEU A 308 -3.46 -13.13 -10.99
CA LEU A 308 -3.89 -14.18 -11.91
C LEU A 308 -3.22 -15.51 -11.57
N ALA A 309 -4.03 -16.51 -11.24
CA ALA A 309 -3.56 -17.88 -11.08
C ALA A 309 -2.82 -18.33 -12.35
N ALA A 310 -1.76 -19.13 -12.19
CA ALA A 310 -0.94 -19.58 -13.31
C ALA A 310 -1.72 -20.25 -14.46
N PRO A 311 -2.83 -21.00 -14.22
CA PRO A 311 -3.68 -21.51 -15.28
C PRO A 311 -4.34 -20.39 -16.10
N LEU A 312 -5.04 -19.46 -15.43
CA LEU A 312 -5.73 -18.34 -16.09
C LEU A 312 -4.75 -17.42 -16.83
N LYS A 313 -3.57 -17.17 -16.24
CA LYS A 313 -2.52 -16.40 -16.91
C LYS A 313 -2.07 -17.05 -18.23
N ARG A 314 -1.89 -18.37 -18.25
CA ARG A 314 -1.52 -19.11 -19.48
C ARG A 314 -2.63 -19.04 -20.53
N GLN A 315 -3.89 -19.13 -20.11
CA GLN A 315 -5.06 -18.99 -20.98
C GLN A 315 -5.18 -17.60 -21.60
N LEU A 316 -4.95 -16.55 -20.82
CA LEU A 316 -5.04 -15.16 -21.30
C LEU A 316 -3.84 -14.74 -22.16
N THR A 317 -2.70 -15.42 -22.03
CA THR A 317 -1.45 -15.08 -22.75
C THR A 317 -1.64 -14.92 -24.27
N PRO A 318 -2.24 -15.89 -25.01
CA PRO A 318 -2.46 -15.73 -26.45
C PRO A 318 -3.34 -14.53 -26.80
N LEU A 319 -4.40 -14.27 -26.02
CA LEU A 319 -5.29 -13.13 -26.23
C LEU A 319 -4.56 -11.79 -26.00
N LEU A 320 -3.75 -11.70 -24.95
CA LEU A 320 -2.99 -10.49 -24.65
C LEU A 320 -1.83 -10.29 -25.63
N ALA A 321 -1.34 -11.34 -26.29
CA ALA A 321 -0.31 -11.24 -27.32
C ALA A 321 -0.84 -10.69 -28.65
N ASP A 322 -2.15 -10.79 -28.91
CA ASP A 322 -2.79 -10.33 -30.14
C ASP A 322 -2.73 -8.80 -30.27
N GLU A 323 -2.04 -8.29 -31.30
CA GLU A 323 -1.85 -6.84 -31.53
C GLU A 323 -3.16 -6.08 -31.75
N ARG A 324 -4.24 -6.75 -32.15
CA ARG A 324 -5.57 -6.14 -32.28
C ARG A 324 -6.13 -5.67 -30.94
N VAL A 325 -5.73 -6.32 -29.83
CA VAL A 325 -6.16 -5.94 -28.48
C VAL A 325 -5.36 -4.72 -28.01
N VAL A 326 -6.03 -3.57 -27.94
CA VAL A 326 -5.48 -2.28 -27.52
C VAL A 326 -5.47 -2.18 -26.00
N ALA A 327 -6.53 -2.63 -25.34
CA ALA A 327 -6.58 -2.72 -23.88
C ALA A 327 -7.33 -3.98 -23.44
N ALA A 328 -6.98 -4.49 -22.27
CA ALA A 328 -7.68 -5.60 -21.64
C ALA A 328 -7.85 -5.34 -20.14
N ILE A 329 -9.08 -5.37 -19.65
CA ILE A 329 -9.43 -5.08 -18.25
C ILE A 329 -10.19 -6.27 -17.68
N LEU A 330 -9.67 -6.87 -16.60
CA LEU A 330 -10.30 -7.99 -15.91
C LEU A 330 -10.94 -7.53 -14.60
N GLN A 331 -12.23 -7.74 -14.45
CA GLN A 331 -12.96 -7.60 -13.19
C GLN A 331 -13.00 -8.96 -12.49
N ALA A 332 -12.53 -9.01 -11.24
CA ALA A 332 -12.77 -10.17 -10.37
C ALA A 332 -14.24 -10.17 -9.91
N GLY A 333 -14.86 -11.35 -9.81
CA GLY A 333 -16.16 -11.51 -9.15
C GLY A 333 -16.11 -11.01 -7.72
N ALA A 334 -17.20 -10.44 -7.22
CA ALA A 334 -17.27 -9.93 -5.85
C ALA A 334 -17.31 -11.07 -4.82
N GLU A 335 -17.84 -12.23 -5.21
CA GLU A 335 -17.98 -13.45 -4.41
C GLU A 335 -17.36 -14.66 -5.14
N GLU A 336 -17.13 -15.78 -4.42
CA GLU A 336 -16.51 -17.00 -4.99
C GLU A 336 -17.31 -17.60 -6.16
N ASP A 337 -18.63 -17.39 -6.19
CA ASP A 337 -19.53 -17.90 -7.23
C ASP A 337 -19.81 -16.90 -8.37
N GLU A 338 -19.34 -15.65 -8.29
CA GLU A 338 -19.59 -14.66 -9.34
C GLU A 338 -18.62 -14.81 -10.53
N PRO A 339 -19.12 -14.78 -11.78
CA PRO A 339 -18.27 -14.87 -12.96
C PRO A 339 -17.28 -13.71 -13.05
N ARG A 340 -16.01 -14.02 -13.31
CA ARG A 340 -15.00 -13.01 -13.66
C ARG A 340 -15.35 -12.43 -15.03
N ARG A 341 -15.17 -11.13 -15.21
CA ARG A 341 -15.48 -10.45 -16.49
C ARG A 341 -14.22 -9.87 -17.12
N LEU A 342 -13.91 -10.27 -18.34
CA LEU A 342 -12.80 -9.73 -19.12
C LEU A 342 -13.33 -8.82 -20.24
N ALA A 343 -13.04 -7.53 -20.17
CA ALA A 343 -13.30 -6.60 -21.26
C ALA A 343 -12.06 -6.49 -22.15
N LEU A 344 -12.23 -6.78 -23.45
CA LEU A 344 -11.22 -6.62 -24.49
C LEU A 344 -11.60 -5.45 -25.40
N PHE A 345 -10.67 -4.52 -25.59
CA PHE A 345 -10.85 -3.35 -26.46
C PHE A 345 -10.01 -3.53 -27.73
N LEU A 346 -10.65 -3.53 -28.90
CA LEU A 346 -10.04 -3.91 -30.18
C LEU A 346 -9.87 -2.71 -31.11
N ALA A 347 -8.74 -2.66 -31.84
CA ALA A 347 -8.39 -1.55 -32.73
C ALA A 347 -9.31 -1.39 -33.95
N GLN A 348 -10.02 -2.44 -34.36
CA GLN A 348 -10.97 -2.45 -35.48
C GLN A 348 -12.11 -3.45 -35.21
N SER A 349 -13.35 -3.06 -35.52
CA SER A 349 -14.55 -3.89 -35.49
C SER A 349 -14.61 -4.76 -36.77
N GLU A 350 -14.04 -5.95 -36.72
CA GLU A 350 -14.36 -7.02 -37.66
C GLU A 350 -15.25 -8.05 -36.92
N PRO A 351 -16.21 -8.68 -37.61
CA PRO A 351 -17.36 -9.34 -36.99
C PRO A 351 -16.93 -10.57 -36.18
N GLU A 352 -17.13 -10.53 -34.86
CA GLU A 352 -17.37 -11.58 -33.84
C GLU A 352 -16.72 -12.99 -33.93
N ASN A 353 -15.93 -13.31 -34.94
CA ASN A 353 -15.37 -14.63 -35.19
C ASN A 353 -13.90 -14.46 -35.55
N GLU A 354 -13.00 -14.93 -34.67
CA GLU A 354 -11.53 -15.13 -34.83
C GLU A 354 -10.65 -14.52 -33.72
N LEU A 355 -11.19 -14.25 -32.53
CA LEU A 355 -10.40 -14.38 -31.30
C LEU A 355 -10.78 -15.73 -30.69
N ALA A 356 -9.84 -16.67 -30.62
CA ALA A 356 -10.05 -18.03 -30.13
C ALA A 356 -10.34 -18.07 -28.61
N VAL A 357 -11.48 -17.49 -28.21
CA VAL A 357 -11.99 -17.48 -26.83
C VAL A 357 -13.01 -18.61 -26.63
N ASP A 358 -13.69 -19.06 -27.69
CA ASP A 358 -14.63 -20.20 -27.70
C ASP A 358 -13.99 -21.55 -27.32
N THR A 359 -12.67 -21.57 -27.11
CA THR A 359 -11.91 -22.74 -26.65
C THR A 359 -11.33 -22.59 -25.25
N LEU A 360 -11.83 -21.67 -24.42
CA LEU A 360 -11.49 -21.66 -23.00
C LEU A 360 -12.28 -22.77 -22.28
N PRO A 361 -11.65 -23.85 -21.81
CA PRO A 361 -12.36 -24.93 -21.14
C PRO A 361 -13.01 -24.44 -19.84
N GLU A 362 -14.19 -24.98 -19.51
CA GLU A 362 -14.85 -24.78 -18.22
C GLU A 362 -13.85 -25.09 -17.08
N GLN A 363 -13.70 -24.15 -16.14
CA GLN A 363 -12.77 -24.31 -15.02
C GLN A 363 -13.38 -25.22 -13.95
N GLU A 364 -12.60 -26.18 -13.43
CA GLU A 364 -13.01 -27.03 -12.29
C GLU A 364 -12.94 -26.30 -10.92
N ASP A 365 -12.21 -25.17 -10.81
CA ASP A 365 -11.83 -24.60 -9.50
C ASP A 365 -12.00 -23.07 -9.32
N ASP A 366 -12.33 -22.28 -10.36
CA ASP A 366 -12.11 -20.80 -10.30
C ASP A 366 -13.24 -19.93 -10.92
N GLY A 367 -14.41 -20.52 -11.17
CA GLY A 367 -15.62 -19.87 -11.68
C GLY A 367 -15.64 -19.59 -13.20
N PRO A 368 -16.81 -19.28 -13.80
CA PRO A 368 -16.92 -18.98 -15.23
C PRO A 368 -16.32 -17.61 -15.60
N LEU A 369 -15.54 -17.54 -16.68
CA LEU A 369 -15.00 -16.30 -17.24
C LEU A 369 -15.89 -15.80 -18.38
N VAL A 370 -16.50 -14.62 -18.22
CA VAL A 370 -17.30 -13.96 -19.25
C VAL A 370 -16.43 -12.94 -19.98
N VAL A 371 -16.33 -13.05 -21.30
CA VAL A 371 -15.55 -12.12 -22.13
C VAL A 371 -16.50 -11.16 -22.85
N ALA A 372 -16.22 -9.87 -22.74
CA ALA A 372 -16.93 -8.79 -23.43
C ALA A 372 -15.97 -8.08 -24.40
N TYR A 373 -16.44 -7.80 -25.60
CA TYR A 373 -15.68 -7.12 -26.63
C TYR A 373 -16.19 -5.70 -26.81
N HIS A 374 -15.26 -4.76 -26.96
CA HIS A 374 -15.54 -3.36 -27.17
C HIS A 374 -14.65 -2.82 -28.28
N ASP A 375 -15.16 -1.86 -29.05
CA ASP A 375 -14.33 -1.08 -29.97
C ASP A 375 -13.36 -0.19 -29.19
N GLN A 376 -12.19 0.09 -29.77
CA GLN A 376 -11.20 1.00 -29.19
C GLN A 376 -11.80 2.40 -28.90
N GLU A 377 -12.78 2.84 -29.69
CA GLU A 377 -13.48 4.11 -29.47
C GLU A 377 -14.14 4.20 -28.09
N ALA A 378 -14.54 3.07 -27.50
CA ALA A 378 -15.09 3.03 -26.14
C ALA A 378 -14.08 3.46 -25.06
N LEU A 379 -12.77 3.43 -25.35
CA LEU A 379 -11.74 3.94 -24.44
C LEU A 379 -11.67 5.48 -24.39
N ALA A 380 -12.26 6.17 -25.38
CA ALA A 380 -12.19 7.62 -25.47
C ALA A 380 -12.95 8.29 -24.32
N GLN A 381 -14.13 7.78 -23.97
CA GLN A 381 -15.00 8.32 -22.94
C GLN A 381 -15.65 7.21 -22.12
N ALA A 382 -15.45 7.23 -20.80
CA ALA A 382 -16.10 6.31 -19.88
C ALA A 382 -17.57 6.70 -19.63
N GLU A 383 -18.46 5.72 -19.79
CA GLU A 383 -19.91 5.87 -19.57
C GLU A 383 -20.39 5.13 -18.31
N PRO A 384 -21.54 5.51 -17.71
CA PRO A 384 -22.01 4.94 -16.45
C PRO A 384 -22.27 3.43 -16.45
N ASP A 385 -22.75 2.89 -17.56
CA ASP A 385 -23.01 1.46 -17.75
C ASP A 385 -21.72 0.64 -17.70
N GLN A 386 -20.56 1.25 -17.93
CA GLN A 386 -19.24 0.62 -17.89
C GLN A 386 -18.59 0.66 -16.49
N LEU A 387 -19.26 1.23 -15.48
CA LEU A 387 -18.74 1.32 -14.11
C LEU A 387 -18.50 -0.04 -13.43
N TYR A 388 -18.96 -1.15 -14.01
CA TYR A 388 -18.56 -2.50 -13.58
C TYR A 388 -17.06 -2.75 -13.78
N LEU A 389 -16.42 -2.09 -14.75
CA LEU A 389 -14.97 -2.14 -14.97
C LEU A 389 -14.17 -1.28 -13.97
N TYR A 390 -14.83 -0.48 -13.14
CA TYR A 390 -14.17 0.30 -12.10
C TYR A 390 -13.40 -0.62 -11.13
N ARG A 391 -12.14 -0.28 -10.86
CA ARG A 391 -11.16 -1.13 -10.13
C ARG A 391 -10.89 -2.48 -10.81
N GLY A 392 -11.09 -2.59 -12.12
CA GLY A 392 -10.62 -3.70 -12.92
C GLY A 392 -9.08 -3.75 -12.99
N LEU A 393 -8.56 -4.96 -13.16
CA LEU A 393 -7.15 -5.26 -13.37
C LEU A 393 -6.78 -5.00 -14.83
N LEU A 394 -5.92 -4.02 -15.10
CA LEU A 394 -5.41 -3.75 -16.45
C LEU A 394 -4.38 -4.82 -16.83
N LEU A 395 -4.73 -5.67 -17.79
CA LEU A 395 -3.90 -6.78 -18.27
C LEU A 395 -3.07 -6.40 -19.50
N LYS A 396 -3.60 -5.54 -20.35
CA LYS A 396 -2.92 -4.99 -21.53
C LYS A 396 -3.29 -3.53 -21.71
N ASP A 397 -2.33 -2.76 -22.20
CA ASP A 397 -2.48 -1.32 -22.43
C ASP A 397 -1.56 -0.88 -23.57
N HIS A 398 -2.17 -0.40 -24.66
CA HIS A 398 -1.51 0.19 -25.81
C HIS A 398 -1.65 1.71 -25.73
N GLU A 399 -0.51 2.41 -25.79
CA GLU A 399 -0.45 3.89 -25.74
C GLU A 399 -1.24 4.53 -24.60
N GLU A 400 -1.34 3.85 -23.45
CA GLU A 400 -1.98 4.36 -22.22
C GLU A 400 -3.49 4.59 -22.31
N GLN A 401 -4.13 4.09 -23.36
CA GLN A 401 -5.57 4.26 -23.56
C GLN A 401 -6.37 3.55 -22.47
N GLY A 402 -5.98 2.33 -22.07
CA GLY A 402 -6.64 1.58 -21.00
C GLY A 402 -6.42 2.22 -19.63
N LEU A 403 -5.22 2.75 -19.37
CA LEU A 403 -4.93 3.49 -18.14
C LEU A 403 -5.75 4.78 -18.03
N ALA A 404 -5.79 5.57 -19.10
CA ALA A 404 -6.59 6.80 -19.16
C ALA A 404 -8.06 6.48 -18.92
N TYR A 405 -8.58 5.43 -19.55
CA TYR A 405 -9.95 4.98 -19.38
C TYR A 405 -10.28 4.55 -17.93
N LEU A 406 -9.41 3.80 -17.25
CA LEU A 406 -9.59 3.48 -15.82
C LEU A 406 -9.58 4.73 -14.92
N GLN A 407 -8.79 5.76 -15.26
CA GLN A 407 -8.80 7.04 -14.55
C GLN A 407 -10.12 7.81 -14.80
N GLN A 408 -10.67 7.75 -16.02
CA GLN A 408 -11.99 8.31 -16.33
C GLN A 408 -13.09 7.60 -15.53
N LEU A 409 -13.13 6.27 -15.51
CA LEU A 409 -14.07 5.49 -14.69
C LEU A 409 -13.98 5.86 -13.20
N ALA A 410 -12.76 6.05 -12.68
CA ALA A 410 -12.56 6.50 -11.30
C ALA A 410 -12.99 7.97 -11.07
N SER A 411 -12.93 8.81 -12.10
CA SER A 411 -13.49 10.17 -12.05
C SER A 411 -15.01 10.13 -12.05
N LEU A 412 -15.62 9.37 -12.97
CA LEU A 412 -17.06 9.19 -13.10
C LEU A 412 -17.68 8.59 -11.83
N GLN A 413 -17.01 7.61 -11.23
CA GLN A 413 -17.42 7.03 -9.95
C GLN A 413 -17.40 8.06 -8.80
N ARG A 414 -16.45 9.01 -8.82
CA ARG A 414 -16.36 10.08 -7.82
C ARG A 414 -17.38 11.19 -8.05
N GLN A 415 -17.69 11.50 -9.31
CA GLN A 415 -18.69 12.50 -9.68
C GLN A 415 -20.10 12.05 -9.26
N GLY A 416 -20.38 10.74 -9.34
CA GLY A 416 -21.72 10.21 -9.09
C GLY A 416 -22.68 10.49 -10.26
N PRO A 417 -23.92 9.99 -10.19
CA PRO A 417 -24.97 10.34 -11.14
C PRO A 417 -25.29 11.84 -11.12
N ALA A 418 -25.92 12.32 -12.18
CA ALA A 418 -26.44 13.68 -12.23
C ALA A 418 -27.36 13.93 -11.01
N PRO A 419 -27.21 15.07 -10.32
CA PRO A 419 -28.02 15.38 -9.16
C PRO A 419 -29.50 15.50 -9.56
N LEU A 420 -30.39 14.87 -8.78
CA LEU A 420 -31.83 15.04 -8.97
C LEU A 420 -32.23 16.50 -8.82
N THR A 421 -33.06 16.99 -9.72
CA THR A 421 -33.73 18.28 -9.56
C THR A 421 -34.70 18.21 -8.37
N LEU A 422 -35.07 19.38 -7.81
CA LEU A 422 -36.08 19.44 -6.74
C LEU A 422 -37.42 18.81 -7.14
N ALA A 423 -37.80 18.92 -8.42
CA ALA A 423 -39.03 18.30 -8.94
C ALA A 423 -38.93 16.77 -8.97
N GLU A 424 -37.83 16.22 -9.49
CA GLU A 424 -37.60 14.77 -9.53
C GLU A 424 -37.49 14.19 -8.12
N ARG A 425 -36.78 14.87 -7.21
CA ARG A 425 -36.67 14.47 -5.81
C ARG A 425 -38.04 14.42 -5.12
N ARG A 426 -38.89 15.44 -5.32
CA ARG A 426 -40.28 15.43 -4.82
C ARG A 426 -41.10 14.30 -5.43
N GLN A 427 -40.93 14.03 -6.73
CA GLN A 427 -41.62 12.92 -7.38
C GLN A 427 -41.22 11.56 -6.78
N ARG A 428 -39.92 11.35 -6.53
CA ARG A 428 -39.39 10.14 -5.88
C ARG A 428 -39.91 9.96 -4.46
N LEU A 429 -39.86 11.00 -3.64
CA LEU A 429 -40.38 10.98 -2.26
C LEU A 429 -41.90 10.82 -2.21
N GLY A 430 -42.64 11.43 -3.15
CA GLY A 430 -44.08 11.25 -3.28
C GLY A 430 -44.48 9.85 -3.74
N TRP A 431 -43.69 9.23 -4.62
CA TRP A 431 -43.83 7.83 -5.01
C TRP A 431 -43.58 6.90 -3.81
N LEU A 432 -42.49 7.10 -3.07
CA LEU A 432 -42.18 6.37 -1.83
C LEU A 432 -43.33 6.49 -0.82
N GLY A 433 -43.87 7.69 -0.59
CA GLY A 433 -45.00 7.91 0.29
C GLY A 433 -46.27 7.18 -0.17
N THR A 434 -46.48 7.07 -1.48
CA THR A 434 -47.61 6.30 -2.03
C THR A 434 -47.41 4.79 -1.83
N LEU A 435 -46.20 4.30 -2.04
CA LEU A 435 -45.83 2.89 -1.80
C LEU A 435 -45.98 2.52 -0.32
N ALA A 436 -45.52 3.40 0.57
CA ALA A 436 -45.63 3.26 2.01
C ALA A 436 -47.08 3.14 2.48
N ARG A 437 -48.00 3.99 1.99
CA ARG A 437 -49.43 3.90 2.32
C ARG A 437 -50.04 2.56 1.89
N ARG A 438 -49.64 2.04 0.73
CA ARG A 438 -50.06 0.71 0.25
C ARG A 438 -49.50 -0.41 1.13
N ALA A 439 -48.23 -0.31 1.53
CA ALA A 439 -47.57 -1.26 2.42
C ALA A 439 -48.15 -1.25 3.85
N SER A 440 -48.63 -0.11 4.33
CA SER A 440 -49.34 0.02 5.62
C SER A 440 -50.80 -0.48 5.55
N GLY A 441 -51.34 -0.66 4.34
CA GLY A 441 -52.71 -1.13 4.12
C GLY A 441 -53.78 -0.04 4.25
N GLU A 442 -53.44 1.24 4.06
CA GLU A 442 -54.32 2.40 4.27
C GLU A 442 -55.48 2.55 3.27
N ASN A 443 -55.71 1.59 2.36
CA ASN A 443 -56.87 1.63 1.44
C ASN A 443 -57.32 0.25 0.93
N THR A 444 -56.80 -0.84 1.49
CA THR A 444 -57.18 -2.21 1.08
C THR A 444 -58.15 -2.80 2.08
N GLN A 445 -59.45 -2.64 1.81
CA GLN A 445 -60.48 -3.51 2.40
C GLN A 445 -60.37 -4.89 1.73
N GLY A 446 -59.42 -5.70 2.18
CA GLY A 446 -59.27 -7.09 1.72
C GLY A 446 -57.84 -7.46 1.33
N GLU A 447 -57.42 -8.64 1.82
CA GLU A 447 -56.27 -9.45 1.40
C GLU A 447 -54.88 -9.05 1.93
N GLY A 448 -54.48 -9.72 3.02
CA GLY A 448 -53.13 -9.64 3.59
C GLY A 448 -52.00 -10.03 2.63
N VAL A 449 -52.31 -10.72 1.52
CA VAL A 449 -51.36 -11.05 0.44
C VAL A 449 -50.94 -9.79 -0.32
N SER A 450 -51.89 -8.94 -0.70
CA SER A 450 -51.62 -7.67 -1.38
C SER A 450 -50.77 -6.75 -0.50
N ARG A 451 -51.05 -6.67 0.81
CA ARG A 451 -50.24 -5.89 1.75
C ARG A 451 -48.78 -6.38 1.81
N ARG A 452 -48.57 -7.70 1.98
CA ARG A 452 -47.22 -8.29 2.04
C ARG A 452 -46.43 -8.07 0.75
N TYR A 453 -47.09 -8.16 -0.40
CA TYR A 453 -46.47 -7.84 -1.69
C TYR A 453 -45.92 -6.41 -1.72
N HIS A 454 -46.71 -5.42 -1.31
CA HIS A 454 -46.28 -4.02 -1.29
C HIS A 454 -45.17 -3.74 -0.26
N GLN A 455 -45.17 -4.43 0.89
CA GLN A 455 -44.10 -4.33 1.89
C GLN A 455 -42.77 -4.84 1.33
N LEU A 456 -42.78 -6.02 0.70
CA LEU A 456 -41.59 -6.59 0.08
C LEU A 456 -41.12 -5.75 -1.10
N TRP A 457 -42.04 -5.29 -1.95
CA TRP A 457 -41.69 -4.44 -3.09
C TRP A 457 -41.00 -3.15 -2.64
N LEU A 458 -41.53 -2.46 -1.62
CA LEU A 458 -40.89 -1.28 -1.04
C LEU A 458 -39.48 -1.56 -0.54
N LEU A 459 -39.26 -2.67 0.16
CA LEU A 459 -37.96 -3.01 0.72
C LEU A 459 -36.95 -3.42 -0.36
N VAL A 460 -37.39 -4.06 -1.44
CA VAL A 460 -36.54 -4.43 -2.59
C VAL A 460 -36.11 -3.19 -3.39
N GLU A 461 -36.99 -2.20 -3.55
CA GLU A 461 -36.68 -0.97 -4.30
C GLU A 461 -35.86 0.05 -3.48
N LEU A 462 -35.91 -0.05 -2.15
CA LEU A 462 -35.32 0.94 -1.25
C LEU A 462 -33.82 1.15 -1.46
N PRO A 463 -32.98 0.12 -1.65
CA PRO A 463 -31.55 0.31 -1.87
C PRO A 463 -31.24 1.18 -3.10
N ALA A 464 -31.91 0.92 -4.22
CA ALA A 464 -31.74 1.71 -5.45
C ALA A 464 -32.13 3.17 -5.24
N LEU A 465 -33.25 3.40 -4.55
CA LEU A 465 -33.73 4.74 -4.23
C LEU A 465 -32.79 5.48 -3.25
N ILE A 466 -32.23 4.78 -2.27
CA ILE A 466 -31.26 5.33 -1.32
C ILE A 466 -30.01 5.81 -2.06
N ASP A 467 -29.48 5.01 -2.98
CA ASP A 467 -28.33 5.41 -3.80
C ASP A 467 -28.68 6.63 -4.67
N GLU A 468 -29.86 6.65 -5.32
CA GLU A 468 -30.33 7.77 -6.13
C GLU A 468 -30.43 9.07 -5.31
N LEU A 469 -31.07 9.01 -4.13
CA LEU A 469 -31.22 10.16 -3.22
C LEU A 469 -29.89 10.63 -2.60
N ALA A 470 -28.93 9.72 -2.46
CA ALA A 470 -27.58 10.01 -1.99
C ALA A 470 -26.65 10.53 -3.10
N GLY A 471 -27.10 10.60 -4.36
CA GLY A 471 -26.26 10.96 -5.50
C GLY A 471 -25.16 9.93 -5.74
N ARG A 472 -25.48 8.64 -5.63
CA ARG A 472 -24.58 7.51 -5.81
C ARG A 472 -25.05 6.61 -6.95
N TRP A 473 -24.10 5.99 -7.65
CA TRP A 473 -24.41 4.95 -8.62
C TRP A 473 -24.94 3.71 -7.90
N HIS A 474 -26.15 3.25 -8.26
CA HIS A 474 -26.68 2.00 -7.76
C HIS A 474 -25.95 0.81 -8.39
N ARG A 475 -25.43 -0.10 -7.56
CA ARG A 475 -24.63 -1.27 -7.98
C ARG A 475 -25.21 -2.60 -7.49
N GLY A 476 -26.46 -2.59 -7.05
CA GLY A 476 -27.12 -3.72 -6.41
C GLY A 476 -27.29 -3.53 -4.90
N PRO A 477 -28.24 -4.27 -4.29
CA PRO A 477 -28.66 -4.08 -2.91
C PRO A 477 -27.53 -4.32 -1.90
N ASP A 478 -26.70 -5.34 -2.10
CA ASP A 478 -25.65 -5.70 -1.14
C ASP A 478 -24.61 -4.59 -0.96
N GLN A 479 -24.25 -3.93 -2.07
CA GLN A 479 -23.30 -2.83 -2.04
C GLN A 479 -23.86 -1.59 -1.35
N THR A 480 -25.15 -1.29 -1.55
CA THR A 480 -25.86 -0.21 -0.85
C THR A 480 -25.94 -0.51 0.65
N LEU A 481 -26.29 -1.74 1.01
CA LEU A 481 -26.46 -2.17 2.39
C LEU A 481 -25.14 -2.19 3.16
N SER A 482 -24.05 -2.65 2.54
CA SER A 482 -22.70 -2.58 3.12
C SER A 482 -22.26 -1.12 3.34
N TRP A 483 -22.61 -0.22 2.42
CA TRP A 483 -22.34 1.22 2.60
C TRP A 483 -23.13 1.81 3.77
N LEU A 484 -24.42 1.46 3.90
CA LEU A 484 -25.25 1.88 5.03
C LEU A 484 -24.71 1.33 6.36
N GLU A 485 -24.28 0.08 6.41
CA GLU A 485 -23.71 -0.52 7.62
C GLU A 485 -22.48 0.26 8.13
N GLN A 486 -21.64 0.76 7.22
CA GLN A 486 -20.42 1.50 7.56
C GLN A 486 -20.66 2.99 7.83
N GLY A 487 -21.65 3.61 7.18
CA GLY A 487 -21.85 5.06 7.17
C GLY A 487 -23.12 5.57 7.86
N ASP A 488 -24.12 4.72 8.03
CA ASP A 488 -25.46 5.05 8.57
C ASP A 488 -26.08 3.83 9.27
N ALA A 489 -25.43 3.39 10.35
CA ALA A 489 -25.76 2.17 11.07
C ALA A 489 -27.22 2.15 11.60
N GLU A 490 -27.80 3.32 11.90
CA GLU A 490 -29.18 3.45 12.35
C GLU A 490 -30.16 3.12 11.21
N LEU A 491 -29.96 3.71 10.03
CA LEU A 491 -30.78 3.42 8.86
C LEU A 491 -30.63 1.97 8.41
N PHE A 492 -29.41 1.41 8.45
CA PHE A 492 -29.14 0.01 8.17
C PHE A 492 -29.87 -0.94 9.14
N ALA A 493 -29.79 -0.67 10.45
CA ALA A 493 -30.47 -1.47 11.46
C ALA A 493 -31.99 -1.44 11.27
N ALA A 494 -32.57 -0.27 10.99
CA ALA A 494 -34.00 -0.14 10.71
C ALA A 494 -34.41 -0.93 9.45
N TYR A 495 -33.60 -0.91 8.39
CA TYR A 495 -33.85 -1.71 7.19
C TYR A 495 -33.86 -3.21 7.51
N ARG A 496 -32.84 -3.69 8.25
CA ARG A 496 -32.74 -5.10 8.66
C ARG A 496 -33.93 -5.57 9.49
N VAL A 497 -34.39 -4.74 10.42
CA VAL A 497 -35.59 -5.05 11.21
C VAL A 497 -36.81 -5.12 10.27
N ALA A 498 -37.03 -4.10 9.44
CA ALA A 498 -38.20 -4.03 8.57
C ALA A 498 -38.28 -5.20 7.57
N ILE A 499 -37.16 -5.63 6.98
CA ILE A 499 -37.14 -6.77 6.03
C ILE A 499 -37.32 -8.12 6.72
N THR A 500 -36.96 -8.22 8.00
CA THR A 500 -37.13 -9.46 8.78
C THR A 500 -38.54 -9.59 9.33
N THR A 501 -39.10 -8.51 9.88
CA THR A 501 -40.38 -8.55 10.61
C THR A 501 -41.59 -8.29 9.71
N LEU A 502 -41.40 -7.51 8.64
CA LEU A 502 -42.44 -7.01 7.74
C LEU A 502 -43.64 -6.39 8.47
N GLN A 503 -43.40 -5.80 9.65
CA GLN A 503 -44.46 -5.14 10.42
C GLN A 503 -44.65 -3.69 9.97
N PRO A 504 -45.90 -3.18 9.91
CA PRO A 504 -46.16 -1.79 9.55
C PRO A 504 -45.43 -0.77 10.44
N SER A 505 -45.27 -1.05 11.73
CA SER A 505 -44.55 -0.19 12.67
C SER A 505 -43.07 -0.01 12.31
N ASP A 506 -42.42 -1.10 11.92
CA ASP A 506 -40.98 -1.14 11.64
C ASP A 506 -40.69 -0.48 10.29
N LEU A 507 -41.59 -0.69 9.33
CA LEU A 507 -41.55 0.01 8.05
C LEU A 507 -41.76 1.52 8.24
N GLN A 508 -42.68 1.93 9.11
CA GLN A 508 -42.91 3.35 9.40
C GLN A 508 -41.70 3.98 10.10
N ALA A 509 -41.01 3.26 10.99
CA ALA A 509 -39.77 3.71 11.62
C ALA A 509 -38.65 3.92 10.57
N LEU A 510 -38.46 2.95 9.67
CA LEU A 510 -37.50 3.04 8.56
C LEU A 510 -37.78 4.25 7.65
N LEU A 511 -39.03 4.47 7.27
CA LEU A 511 -39.42 5.59 6.41
C LEU A 511 -39.23 6.95 7.08
N ARG A 512 -39.41 7.06 8.41
CA ARG A 512 -39.11 8.28 9.16
C ARG A 512 -37.62 8.61 9.14
N LEU A 513 -36.76 7.60 9.34
CA LEU A 513 -35.32 7.77 9.26
C LEU A 513 -34.88 8.20 7.85
N LEU A 514 -35.46 7.59 6.80
CA LEU A 514 -35.23 8.03 5.42
C LEU A 514 -35.63 9.48 5.18
N ALA A 515 -36.80 9.90 5.68
CA ALA A 515 -37.27 11.28 5.52
C ALA A 515 -36.37 12.30 6.23
N VAL A 516 -35.83 11.95 7.41
CA VAL A 516 -34.84 12.77 8.12
C VAL A 516 -33.52 12.83 7.35
N ARG A 517 -33.08 11.69 6.80
CA ARG A 517 -31.80 11.59 6.09
C ARG A 517 -31.82 12.30 4.74
N PHE A 518 -32.95 12.24 4.05
CA PHE A 518 -33.14 12.77 2.70
C PHE A 518 -34.35 13.72 2.65
N PRO A 519 -34.28 14.89 3.32
CA PRO A 519 -35.40 15.82 3.32
C PRO A 519 -35.69 16.35 1.90
N GLU A 520 -36.92 16.82 1.68
CA GLU A 520 -37.34 17.39 0.38
C GLU A 520 -36.52 18.60 -0.06
N SER A 521 -35.83 19.26 0.87
CA SER A 521 -35.12 20.53 0.69
C SER A 521 -33.60 20.42 0.53
N THR A 522 -32.97 19.25 0.69
CA THR A 522 -31.52 19.14 0.51
C THR A 522 -31.15 19.06 -0.98
N LEU A 523 -30.35 20.02 -1.45
CA LEU A 523 -29.63 19.92 -2.71
C LEU A 523 -28.51 18.87 -2.56
N PRO A 524 -28.22 18.03 -3.56
CA PRO A 524 -26.90 17.44 -3.68
C PRO A 524 -25.99 18.61 -4.10
N PHE A 525 -25.03 19.01 -3.25
CA PHE A 525 -24.10 20.13 -3.52
C PHE A 525 -23.48 20.06 -4.94
N PRO A 526 -23.25 21.20 -5.63
CA PRO A 526 -22.33 22.25 -5.16
C PRO A 526 -22.80 23.71 -5.33
N ASP A 527 -22.31 24.58 -4.44
CA ASP A 527 -21.92 25.93 -4.83
C ASP A 527 -20.53 26.24 -4.27
N LYS A 528 -19.50 25.67 -4.92
CA LYS A 528 -18.11 26.14 -4.78
C LYS A 528 -17.86 27.07 -5.97
N GLY A 529 -18.33 28.31 -5.90
CA GLY A 529 -18.10 29.24 -7.01
C GLY A 529 -18.86 30.55 -7.02
N ALA A 530 -19.18 31.17 -5.87
CA ALA A 530 -19.64 32.55 -5.85
C ALA A 530 -18.98 33.33 -4.70
N GLN A 531 -17.70 33.68 -4.88
CA GLN A 531 -17.23 34.96 -4.35
C GLN A 531 -17.84 36.05 -5.24
N GLY A 532 -18.88 36.71 -4.74
CA GLY A 532 -19.52 37.85 -5.38
C GLY A 532 -20.44 38.50 -4.37
N GLY A 533 -20.10 39.70 -3.93
CA GLY A 533 -20.65 40.33 -2.73
C GLY A 533 -22.16 40.55 -2.74
N GLY A 534 -22.75 40.55 -1.54
CA GLY A 534 -24.13 40.91 -1.30
C GLY A 534 -24.48 40.78 0.18
N GLN A 535 -24.62 41.92 0.85
CA GLN A 535 -25.01 42.07 2.24
C GLN A 535 -26.35 41.41 2.58
N PHE A 536 -26.44 40.80 3.76
CA PHE A 536 -27.64 40.70 4.62
C PHE A 536 -27.05 40.55 6.05
N VAL A 537 -26.99 41.56 6.93
CA VAL A 537 -28.04 42.35 7.63
C VAL A 537 -29.14 41.50 8.25
N GLU A 538 -29.03 41.43 9.59
CA GLU A 538 -29.90 40.94 10.69
C GLU A 538 -30.41 39.49 10.67
#